data_AF-A0AAN6U2R5-F1
#
_entry.id   AF-A0AAN6U2R5-F1
#
_cell.length_a   1.000
_cell.length_b   1.000
_cell.length_c   1.000
_cell.angle_alpha   90.00
_cell.angle_beta   90.00
_cell.angle_gamma   90.00
#
_symmetry.space_group_name_H-M   'P 1'
#
loop_
_entity.id
_entity.type
_entity.pdbx_description
1 polymer ?
#
loop_
_entity_poly.entity_id
_entity_poly.type
_entity_poly.pdbx_seq_one_letter_code
_entity_poly.pdbx_strand_id
1 'polypeptide(L)'
;MLGGGGSTFGVVTSIIIHVDPKLPVRLSPTSPNSYSFTIHPFFAPNHTLYSFHARTKPFFNRLKQLNIPVTPNTTLHPAFYPAYNANWGSDRVLNSAGRVSVPSNQLLPRANWADLTKFNATFAVIREYVEPGRLLMGYHQASRNRVNADNAGGRPKGAVMENPTAADLRAALGDLQRNVNTRFREVAPEREGGGAYSKETNRDEPEWQSTLYRVENYKRLLEIQRNGDLREVFYATTAVGSEGWELPTMPGCGGVGVAIPLPGGRVVVGVGVPPVTPMQT
;
A
#
# COMPACT_ATOMS: atom_id res chain seq x y z
N MET A 1 -12.94 12.72 0.28
CA MET A 1 -11.78 12.92 -0.64
C MET A 1 -10.42 12.72 0.03
N LEU A 2 -10.19 13.14 1.28
CA LEU A 2 -8.94 12.86 2.00
C LEU A 2 -8.98 11.46 2.67
N GLY A 3 -8.53 10.43 1.97
CA GLY A 3 -8.37 9.06 2.51
C GLY A 3 -9.52 8.08 2.23
N GLY A 4 -10.71 8.56 1.85
CA GLY A 4 -11.87 7.70 1.54
C GLY A 4 -11.83 6.96 0.19
N GLY A 5 -10.73 7.02 -0.55
CA GLY A 5 -10.64 6.50 -1.93
C GLY A 5 -10.93 7.55 -3.00
N GLY A 6 -10.34 7.34 -4.19
CA GLY A 6 -10.57 8.18 -5.38
C GLY A 6 -11.73 7.67 -6.23
N SER A 7 -12.11 8.45 -7.25
CA SER A 7 -13.02 8.01 -8.33
C SER A 7 -14.45 7.63 -7.91
N THR A 8 -14.93 8.08 -6.74
CA THR A 8 -16.31 7.80 -6.26
C THR A 8 -17.05 9.05 -5.74
N PHE A 9 -16.34 10.02 -5.16
CA PHE A 9 -16.99 11.20 -4.56
C PHE A 9 -17.13 12.41 -5.49
N GLY A 10 -16.60 12.33 -6.72
CA GLY A 10 -16.54 13.46 -7.65
C GLY A 10 -15.22 13.59 -8.39
N VAL A 11 -15.17 14.58 -9.30
CA VAL A 11 -13.97 14.94 -10.06
C VAL A 11 -13.19 16.01 -9.32
N VAL A 12 -11.95 15.68 -8.91
CA VAL A 12 -11.04 16.64 -8.28
C VAL A 12 -10.35 17.47 -9.37
N THR A 13 -10.63 18.77 -9.41
CA THR A 13 -9.99 19.69 -10.37
C THR A 13 -8.75 20.37 -9.82
N SER A 14 -8.64 20.51 -8.49
CA SER A 14 -7.48 21.06 -7.81
C SER A 14 -7.40 20.57 -6.36
N ILE A 15 -6.21 20.63 -5.78
CA ILE A 15 -5.96 20.37 -4.36
C ILE A 15 -5.09 21.48 -3.79
N ILE A 16 -5.38 21.89 -2.56
CA ILE A 16 -4.48 22.72 -1.77
C ILE A 16 -3.70 21.79 -0.86
N ILE A 17 -2.38 21.78 -1.00
CA ILE A 17 -1.48 20.99 -0.17
C ILE A 17 -0.69 21.90 0.75
N HIS A 18 -0.41 21.43 1.96
CA HIS A 18 0.59 22.08 2.79
C HIS A 18 1.97 21.83 2.20
N VAL A 19 2.70 22.91 1.98
CA VAL A 19 4.11 22.87 1.59
C VAL A 19 4.91 23.22 2.83
N ASP A 20 5.67 22.26 3.35
CA ASP A 20 6.63 22.53 4.41
C ASP A 20 7.85 23.30 3.82
N PRO A 21 8.53 24.14 4.61
CA PRO A 21 9.77 24.82 4.18
C PRO A 21 10.83 23.83 3.67
N LYS A 22 11.82 24.32 2.92
CA LYS A 22 12.96 23.48 2.51
C LYS A 22 13.70 22.97 3.75
N LEU A 23 13.76 21.65 3.91
CA LEU A 23 14.48 20.99 4.99
C LEU A 23 15.65 20.17 4.43
N PRO A 24 16.81 20.13 5.11
CA PRO A 24 17.92 19.24 4.75
C PRO A 24 17.55 17.76 5.01
N VAL A 25 18.00 16.82 4.16
CA VAL A 25 17.56 15.39 4.15
C VAL A 25 18.75 14.41 3.99
N ARG A 26 18.61 13.13 4.40
CA ARG A 26 19.70 12.11 4.49
C ARG A 26 19.33 10.70 3.98
N LEU A 27 20.31 9.87 3.58
CA LEU A 27 20.12 8.54 2.95
C LEU A 27 20.98 7.41 3.57
N SER A 28 20.74 6.14 3.17
CA SER A 28 21.61 4.93 3.37
C SER A 28 21.12 3.71 2.54
N PRO A 29 21.98 2.92 1.82
CA PRO A 29 21.65 1.63 1.18
C PRO A 29 22.51 0.42 1.68
N THR A 30 22.16 -0.87 1.38
CA THR A 30 23.08 -2.07 1.26
C THR A 30 22.42 -3.46 0.96
N SER A 31 23.24 -4.54 0.82
CA SER A 31 23.31 -5.69 -0.14
C SER A 31 22.73 -7.10 0.26
N PRO A 32 22.88 -8.20 -0.57
CA PRO A 32 22.14 -9.49 -0.40
C PRO A 32 22.93 -10.76 0.07
N ASN A 33 22.15 -11.83 0.35
CA ASN A 33 22.46 -13.28 0.63
C ASN A 33 22.59 -13.83 2.08
N SER A 34 21.74 -13.32 2.96
CA SER A 34 21.20 -13.93 4.20
C SER A 34 19.83 -13.23 4.43
N TYR A 35 19.15 -13.36 5.57
CA TYR A 35 18.03 -12.43 5.85
C TYR A 35 18.53 -11.01 5.67
N SER A 36 18.02 -10.31 4.66
CA SER A 36 18.47 -8.95 4.37
C SER A 36 17.53 -7.97 5.03
N PHE A 37 18.09 -7.11 5.88
CA PHE A 37 17.39 -5.97 6.45
C PHE A 37 17.88 -4.71 5.75
N THR A 38 16.98 -4.02 5.05
CA THR A 38 17.31 -2.80 4.32
C THR A 38 16.32 -1.69 4.68
N ILE A 39 16.84 -0.48 4.85
CA ILE A 39 16.03 0.74 4.97
C ILE A 39 16.48 1.66 3.86
N HIS A 40 15.63 1.87 2.85
CA HIS A 40 15.98 2.67 1.70
C HIS A 40 14.76 3.45 1.17
N PRO A 41 14.74 4.80 1.29
CA PRO A 41 15.65 5.66 2.02
C PRO A 41 15.26 5.88 3.49
N PHE A 42 16.23 6.31 4.30
CA PHE A 42 16.02 6.70 5.68
C PHE A 42 16.12 8.23 5.86
N PHE A 43 15.00 8.93 5.63
CA PHE A 43 14.97 10.39 5.69
C PHE A 43 14.89 10.95 7.10
N ALA A 44 15.71 11.96 7.38
CA ALA A 44 15.65 12.80 8.57
C ALA A 44 15.66 14.29 8.17
N PRO A 45 14.50 14.86 7.82
CA PRO A 45 14.39 16.28 7.51
C PRO A 45 14.84 17.17 8.69
N ASN A 46 15.49 18.29 8.40
CA ASN A 46 15.87 19.31 9.40
C ASN A 46 16.95 18.89 10.42
N HIS A 47 17.89 18.02 10.01
CA HIS A 47 18.95 17.54 10.89
C HIS A 47 20.37 17.75 10.33
N THR A 48 21.25 18.36 11.14
CA THR A 48 22.71 18.32 10.95
C THR A 48 23.25 16.89 11.07
N LEU A 49 24.51 16.65 10.66
CA LEU A 49 25.13 15.32 10.77
C LEU A 49 25.16 14.91 12.24
N TYR A 50 25.62 15.83 13.10
CA TYR A 50 25.66 15.65 14.54
C TYR A 50 24.29 15.29 15.14
N SER A 51 23.25 16.09 14.86
CA SER A 51 21.92 15.85 15.44
C SER A 51 21.25 14.58 14.90
N PHE A 52 21.52 14.21 13.63
CA PHE A 52 21.09 12.94 13.07
C PHE A 52 21.74 11.77 13.78
N HIS A 53 23.08 11.76 13.90
CA HIS A 53 23.80 10.69 14.58
C HIS A 53 23.39 10.58 16.05
N ALA A 54 23.21 11.69 16.76
CA ALA A 54 22.71 11.68 18.13
C ALA A 54 21.32 11.03 18.23
N ARG A 55 20.41 11.36 17.31
CA ARG A 55 19.04 10.83 17.28
C ARG A 55 18.96 9.36 16.88
N THR A 56 19.79 8.91 15.94
CA THR A 56 19.78 7.52 15.45
C THR A 56 20.70 6.58 16.22
N LYS A 57 21.59 7.11 17.09
CA LYS A 57 22.51 6.33 17.91
C LYS A 57 21.84 5.18 18.69
N PRO A 58 20.68 5.36 19.36
CA PRO A 58 20.04 4.25 20.06
C PRO A 58 19.63 3.10 19.13
N PHE A 59 19.13 3.42 17.94
CA PHE A 59 18.73 2.44 16.94
C PHE A 59 19.94 1.63 16.43
N PHE A 60 21.01 2.31 16.01
CA PHE A 60 22.22 1.64 15.53
C PHE A 60 22.96 0.88 16.63
N ASN A 61 22.96 1.38 17.87
CA ASN A 61 23.48 0.65 19.01
C ASN A 61 22.71 -0.65 19.23
N ARG A 62 21.38 -0.63 19.11
CA ARG A 62 20.55 -1.83 19.25
C ARG A 62 20.85 -2.86 18.15
N LEU A 63 20.98 -2.43 16.90
CA LEU A 63 21.38 -3.32 15.81
C LEU A 63 22.75 -3.98 16.08
N LYS A 64 23.73 -3.19 16.55
CA LYS A 64 25.05 -3.71 16.93
C LYS A 64 24.96 -4.73 18.08
N GLN A 65 24.16 -4.47 19.11
CA GLN A 65 23.95 -5.42 20.22
C GLN A 65 23.30 -6.73 19.76
N LEU A 66 22.44 -6.67 18.74
CA LEU A 66 21.79 -7.83 18.13
C LEU A 66 22.67 -8.53 17.09
N ASN A 67 23.92 -8.09 16.91
CA ASN A 67 24.83 -8.57 15.86
C ASN A 67 24.24 -8.47 14.45
N ILE A 68 23.40 -7.46 14.19
CA ILE A 68 22.86 -7.17 12.86
C ILE A 68 23.84 -6.20 12.17
N PRO A 69 24.63 -6.67 11.18
CA PRO A 69 25.60 -5.81 10.51
C PRO A 69 24.87 -4.78 9.65
N VAL A 70 25.17 -3.50 9.86
CA VAL A 70 24.69 -2.40 9.01
C VAL A 70 25.83 -1.44 8.73
N THR A 71 25.86 -0.92 7.50
CA THR A 71 26.85 0.06 7.06
C THR A 71 26.12 1.31 6.58
N PRO A 72 25.80 2.28 7.47
CA PRO A 72 25.05 3.48 7.08
C PRO A 72 25.90 4.37 6.16
N ASN A 73 25.41 4.66 4.95
CA ASN A 73 26.02 5.66 4.06
C ASN A 73 25.29 6.99 4.19
N THR A 74 25.68 7.81 5.17
CA THR A 74 24.97 9.04 5.53
C THR A 74 25.40 10.24 4.69
N THR A 75 24.53 10.72 3.81
CA THR A 75 24.73 11.97 3.05
C THR A 75 23.95 13.14 3.65
N LEU A 76 24.41 14.38 3.42
CA LEU A 76 23.65 15.61 3.71
C LEU A 76 23.25 16.26 2.40
N HIS A 77 21.97 16.54 2.22
CA HIS A 77 21.47 17.33 1.11
C HIS A 77 20.91 18.68 1.58
N PRO A 78 21.09 19.77 0.81
CA PRO A 78 20.65 21.11 1.21
C PRO A 78 19.12 21.27 1.20
N ALA A 79 18.40 20.38 0.54
CA ALA A 79 16.93 20.40 0.46
C ALA A 79 16.37 18.99 0.20
N PHE A 80 15.05 18.85 0.30
CA PHE A 80 14.35 17.59 0.02
C PHE A 80 14.52 17.12 -1.43
N TYR A 81 14.34 18.00 -2.42
CA TYR A 81 14.42 17.61 -3.83
C TYR A 81 15.74 16.95 -4.24
N PRO A 82 16.94 17.50 -3.94
CA PRO A 82 18.19 16.83 -4.28
C PRO A 82 18.37 15.48 -3.54
N ALA A 83 17.81 15.32 -2.34
CA ALA A 83 17.81 14.02 -1.65
C ALA A 83 16.86 13.01 -2.31
N TYR A 84 15.66 13.46 -2.71
CA TYR A 84 14.72 12.66 -3.48
C TYR A 84 15.35 12.21 -4.80
N ASN A 85 15.93 13.14 -5.55
CA ASN A 85 16.54 12.86 -6.85
C ASN A 85 17.75 11.92 -6.75
N ALA A 86 18.56 12.05 -5.69
CA ALA A 86 19.67 11.13 -5.45
C ALA A 86 19.22 9.67 -5.18
N ASN A 87 17.99 9.46 -4.72
CA ASN A 87 17.48 8.14 -4.36
C ASN A 87 16.56 7.53 -5.42
N TRP A 88 15.75 8.35 -6.09
CA TRP A 88 14.73 7.91 -7.03
C TRP A 88 14.75 8.64 -8.38
N GLY A 89 15.65 9.59 -8.60
CA GLY A 89 15.72 10.36 -9.85
C GLY A 89 16.03 9.50 -11.09
N SER A 90 16.64 8.35 -10.88
CA SER A 90 16.93 7.35 -11.92
C SER A 90 16.05 6.10 -11.81
N ASP A 91 15.06 6.08 -10.93
CA ASP A 91 14.22 4.89 -10.72
C ASP A 91 13.32 4.67 -11.95
N ARG A 92 13.74 3.71 -12.79
CA ARG A 92 12.99 3.22 -13.96
C ARG A 92 12.29 1.89 -13.68
N VAL A 93 12.29 1.42 -12.42
CA VAL A 93 12.06 0.00 -12.07
C VAL A 93 10.60 -0.43 -12.21
N LEU A 94 9.64 0.50 -12.12
CA LEU A 94 8.22 0.15 -12.13
C LEU A 94 7.66 -0.23 -13.52
N ASN A 95 8.41 -0.03 -14.61
CA ASN A 95 7.95 -0.27 -15.99
C ASN A 95 8.84 -1.26 -16.78
N SER A 96 9.44 -2.25 -16.12
CA SER A 96 10.14 -3.31 -16.85
C SER A 96 9.11 -4.23 -17.55
N ALA A 97 9.18 -4.32 -18.88
CA ALA A 97 8.33 -5.20 -19.67
C ALA A 97 8.41 -6.65 -19.15
N GLY A 98 7.26 -7.31 -18.99
CA GLY A 98 7.16 -8.71 -18.56
C GLY A 98 7.04 -8.95 -17.05
N ARG A 99 7.17 -7.92 -16.19
CA ARG A 99 6.92 -8.07 -14.75
C ARG A 99 5.48 -7.71 -14.38
N VAL A 100 4.77 -8.62 -13.72
CA VAL A 100 3.41 -8.39 -13.21
C VAL A 100 3.43 -8.55 -11.70
N SER A 101 2.79 -7.61 -10.99
CA SER A 101 2.61 -7.68 -9.54
C SER A 101 1.18 -8.05 -9.18
N VAL A 102 1.01 -8.99 -8.26
CA VAL A 102 -0.25 -9.29 -7.58
C VAL A 102 -0.21 -8.56 -6.23
N PRO A 103 -0.79 -7.35 -6.12
CA PRO A 103 -0.68 -6.56 -4.90
C PRO A 103 -1.42 -7.21 -3.73
N SER A 104 -0.82 -7.14 -2.56
CA SER A 104 -1.44 -7.41 -1.27
C SER A 104 -0.75 -6.54 -0.22
N ASN A 105 -1.47 -6.20 0.84
CA ASN A 105 -0.91 -5.57 2.01
C ASN A 105 -1.81 -5.77 3.23
N GLN A 106 -1.22 -5.69 4.42
CA GLN A 106 -1.93 -5.59 5.70
C GLN A 106 -1.30 -4.45 6.52
N LEU A 107 -2.12 -3.76 7.31
CA LEU A 107 -1.72 -2.79 8.33
C LEU A 107 -1.45 -3.52 9.65
N LEU A 108 -0.29 -3.25 10.26
CA LEU A 108 0.11 -3.80 11.56
C LEU A 108 0.14 -2.68 12.61
N PRO A 109 -0.89 -2.55 13.47
CA PRO A 109 -1.00 -1.49 14.48
C PRO A 109 0.19 -1.39 15.43
N ARG A 110 0.36 -0.24 16.10
CA ARG A 110 1.44 -0.07 17.09
C ARG A 110 1.33 -1.08 18.23
N ALA A 111 0.10 -1.43 18.63
CA ALA A 111 -0.16 -2.41 19.66
C ALA A 111 0.51 -3.78 19.37
N ASN A 112 0.65 -4.16 18.10
CA ASN A 112 1.33 -5.40 17.71
C ASN A 112 2.81 -5.42 18.06
N TRP A 113 3.44 -4.26 18.22
CA TRP A 113 4.87 -4.14 18.53
C TRP A 113 5.14 -3.79 20.00
N ALA A 114 4.14 -3.27 20.70
CA ALA A 114 4.25 -2.82 22.09
C ALA A 114 3.90 -3.92 23.10
N ASP A 115 2.93 -4.79 22.77
CA ASP A 115 2.55 -5.92 23.62
C ASP A 115 3.38 -7.16 23.26
N LEU A 116 3.98 -7.82 24.26
CA LEU A 116 4.89 -8.95 24.03
C LEU A 116 4.19 -10.17 23.41
N THR A 117 2.94 -10.44 23.80
CA THR A 117 2.16 -11.56 23.26
C THR A 117 1.81 -11.29 21.80
N LYS A 118 1.32 -10.09 21.49
CA LYS A 118 1.04 -9.68 20.10
C LYS A 118 2.30 -9.61 19.26
N PHE A 119 3.41 -9.15 19.83
CA PHE A 119 4.71 -9.10 19.16
C PHE A 119 5.16 -10.50 18.74
N ASN A 120 5.12 -11.47 19.66
CA ASN A 120 5.53 -12.83 19.36
C ASN A 120 4.65 -13.48 18.29
N ALA A 121 3.33 -13.30 18.37
CA ALA A 121 2.40 -13.80 17.36
C ALA A 121 2.62 -13.14 15.98
N THR A 122 2.76 -11.81 15.95
CA THR A 122 3.02 -11.04 14.72
C THR A 122 4.37 -11.44 14.11
N PHE A 123 5.40 -11.62 14.93
CA PHE A 123 6.72 -12.03 14.49
C PHE A 123 6.73 -13.45 13.92
N ALA A 124 5.95 -14.38 14.49
CA ALA A 124 5.79 -15.73 13.95
C ALA A 124 5.18 -15.71 12.53
N VAL A 125 4.13 -14.93 12.32
CA VAL A 125 3.51 -14.75 10.99
C VAL A 125 4.48 -14.10 9.99
N ILE A 126 5.26 -13.11 10.44
CA ILE A 126 6.30 -12.50 9.60
C ILE A 126 7.34 -13.54 9.20
N ARG A 127 7.81 -14.38 10.12
CA ARG A 127 8.76 -15.46 9.83
C ARG A 127 8.20 -16.44 8.81
N GLU A 128 6.99 -16.96 9.03
CA GLU A 128 6.31 -17.86 8.09
C GLU A 128 6.24 -17.25 6.68
N TYR A 129 6.03 -15.94 6.59
CA TYR A 129 5.97 -15.24 5.32
C TYR A 129 7.35 -15.06 4.67
N VAL A 130 8.40 -14.65 5.40
CA VAL A 130 9.71 -14.33 4.81
C VAL A 130 10.65 -15.53 4.65
N GLU A 131 10.49 -16.59 5.45
CA GLU A 131 11.32 -17.80 5.43
C GLU A 131 11.34 -18.52 4.07
N PRO A 132 10.20 -18.62 3.35
CA PRO A 132 10.17 -19.14 1.98
C PRO A 132 10.75 -18.19 0.91
N GLY A 133 11.35 -17.05 1.31
CA GLY A 133 11.98 -16.09 0.40
C GLY A 133 11.07 -14.95 -0.08
N ARG A 134 9.95 -14.68 0.60
CA ARG A 134 9.05 -13.57 0.22
C ARG A 134 9.55 -12.23 0.79
N LEU A 135 9.23 -11.14 0.08
CA LEU A 135 9.64 -9.79 0.46
C LEU A 135 8.61 -9.11 1.36
N LEU A 136 8.99 -8.78 2.59
CA LEU A 136 8.22 -7.90 3.46
C LEU A 136 8.67 -6.45 3.28
N MET A 137 7.74 -5.52 3.03
CA MET A 137 8.04 -4.10 2.87
C MET A 137 7.25 -3.29 3.91
N GLY A 138 7.86 -2.25 4.48
CA GLY A 138 7.20 -1.44 5.52
C GLY A 138 7.51 0.04 5.35
N TYR A 139 6.49 0.87 5.58
CA TYR A 139 6.66 2.32 5.69
C TYR A 139 6.54 2.73 7.15
N HIS A 140 7.58 3.35 7.68
CA HIS A 140 7.51 3.99 8.99
C HIS A 140 7.17 5.46 8.79
N GLN A 141 5.89 5.79 8.93
CA GLN A 141 5.38 7.16 8.77
C GLN A 141 4.61 7.58 10.02
N ALA A 142 5.06 8.66 10.66
CA ALA A 142 4.37 9.27 11.80
C ALA A 142 4.57 10.79 11.82
N SER A 143 4.35 11.47 10.68
CA SER A 143 4.48 12.93 10.63
C SER A 143 3.33 13.58 11.42
N ARG A 144 3.67 14.11 12.61
CA ARG A 144 2.79 14.87 13.53
C ARG A 144 1.57 14.13 14.08
N ASN A 145 1.19 12.97 13.53
CA ASN A 145 0.03 12.14 13.89
C ASN A 145 -1.23 12.94 14.30
N ARG A 146 -1.59 13.95 13.51
CA ARG A 146 -2.61 14.97 13.88
C ARG A 146 -4.00 14.39 14.16
N VAL A 147 -4.29 13.22 13.58
CA VAL A 147 -5.56 12.50 13.75
C VAL A 147 -5.43 11.33 14.73
N ASN A 148 -4.31 11.26 15.47
CA ASN A 148 -3.98 10.21 16.42
C ASN A 148 -4.17 8.79 15.84
N ALA A 149 -3.80 8.61 14.57
CA ALA A 149 -3.90 7.31 13.91
C ALA A 149 -2.90 6.33 14.55
N ASP A 150 -3.39 5.14 14.90
CA ASP A 150 -2.58 4.08 15.51
C ASP A 150 -1.86 3.26 14.44
N ASN A 151 -0.97 3.91 13.70
CA ASN A 151 -0.26 3.30 12.59
C ASN A 151 1.10 2.79 13.08
N ALA A 152 1.38 1.50 12.93
CA ALA A 152 2.74 1.01 12.79
C ALA A 152 2.90 0.28 11.45
N GLY A 153 4.13 0.29 10.94
CA GLY A 153 4.44 0.00 9.55
C GLY A 153 5.00 -1.39 9.36
N GLY A 154 4.24 -2.25 8.70
CA GLY A 154 4.71 -3.49 8.09
C GLY A 154 3.62 -4.03 7.19
N ARG A 155 3.93 -4.21 5.90
CA ARG A 155 2.99 -4.70 4.89
C ARG A 155 3.60 -5.93 4.22
N PRO A 156 3.00 -7.13 4.28
CA PRO A 156 3.36 -8.19 3.32
C PRO A 156 3.24 -7.59 1.93
N LYS A 157 4.32 -7.60 1.14
CA LYS A 157 4.22 -7.09 -0.23
C LYS A 157 3.48 -8.15 -1.06
N GLY A 158 2.75 -7.70 -2.06
CA GLY A 158 2.25 -8.58 -3.10
C GLY A 158 3.35 -9.43 -3.75
N ALA A 159 2.96 -10.47 -4.49
CA ALA A 159 3.89 -11.25 -5.30
C ALA A 159 4.31 -10.44 -6.54
N VAL A 160 5.57 -10.55 -6.95
CA VAL A 160 6.07 -10.04 -8.25
C VAL A 160 6.58 -11.24 -9.03
N MET A 161 6.07 -11.41 -10.26
CA MET A 161 6.40 -12.56 -11.11
C MET A 161 6.88 -12.08 -12.47
N GLU A 162 7.81 -12.82 -13.06
CA GLU A 162 8.29 -12.61 -14.42
C GLU A 162 7.50 -13.49 -15.39
N ASN A 163 6.89 -12.87 -16.39
CA ASN A 163 6.07 -13.49 -17.43
C ASN A 163 5.04 -14.52 -16.91
N PRO A 164 4.23 -14.19 -15.87
CA PRO A 164 3.28 -15.16 -15.32
C PRO A 164 2.13 -15.43 -16.28
N THR A 165 1.62 -16.66 -16.26
CA THR A 165 0.34 -16.99 -16.89
C THR A 165 -0.83 -16.47 -16.05
N ALA A 166 -2.03 -16.42 -16.64
CA ALA A 166 -3.25 -16.09 -15.88
C ALA A 166 -3.53 -17.10 -14.74
N ALA A 167 -3.12 -18.37 -14.90
CA ALA A 167 -3.25 -19.38 -13.86
C ALA A 167 -2.31 -19.09 -12.68
N ASP A 168 -1.07 -18.69 -12.96
CA ASP A 168 -0.09 -18.31 -11.94
C ASP A 168 -0.59 -17.10 -11.12
N LEU A 169 -1.13 -16.08 -11.80
CA LEU A 169 -1.70 -14.91 -11.14
C LEU A 169 -2.86 -15.28 -10.21
N ARG A 170 -3.77 -16.17 -10.66
CA ARG A 170 -4.91 -16.65 -9.85
C ARG A 170 -4.46 -17.49 -8.66
N ALA A 171 -3.47 -18.36 -8.85
CA ALA A 171 -2.91 -19.18 -7.78
C ALA A 171 -2.25 -18.30 -6.71
N ALA A 172 -1.42 -17.34 -7.14
CA ALA A 172 -0.76 -16.38 -6.25
C ALA A 172 -1.77 -15.52 -5.48
N LEU A 173 -2.80 -15.00 -6.17
CA LEU A 173 -3.88 -14.25 -5.51
C LEU A 173 -4.62 -15.11 -4.48
N GLY A 174 -4.93 -16.35 -4.84
CA GLY A 174 -5.61 -17.28 -3.95
C GLY A 174 -4.80 -17.60 -2.69
N ASP A 175 -3.49 -17.81 -2.82
CA ASP A 175 -2.59 -18.00 -1.67
C ASP A 175 -2.52 -16.74 -0.80
N LEU A 176 -2.35 -15.56 -1.43
CA LEU A 176 -2.31 -14.29 -0.71
C LEU A 176 -3.59 -14.05 0.10
N GLN A 177 -4.76 -14.28 -0.48
CA GLN A 177 -6.03 -14.00 0.19
C GLN A 177 -6.37 -15.04 1.27
N ARG A 178 -6.24 -16.34 0.95
CA ARG A 178 -6.73 -17.41 1.83
C ARG A 178 -5.72 -17.83 2.88
N ASN A 179 -4.43 -17.73 2.60
CA ASN A 179 -3.38 -18.17 3.51
C ASN A 179 -2.69 -16.97 4.15
N VAL A 180 -2.05 -16.11 3.35
CA VAL A 180 -1.20 -15.03 3.87
C VAL A 180 -2.01 -13.99 4.62
N ASN A 181 -2.99 -13.35 3.97
CA ASN A 181 -3.77 -12.26 4.54
C ASN A 181 -4.57 -12.75 5.74
N THR A 182 -5.06 -14.00 5.72
CA THR A 182 -5.72 -14.62 6.87
C THR A 182 -4.82 -14.62 8.11
N ARG A 183 -3.57 -15.10 8.01
CA ARG A 183 -2.62 -15.08 9.13
C ARG A 183 -2.34 -13.68 9.66
N PHE A 184 -2.16 -12.72 8.74
CA PHE A 184 -1.93 -11.33 9.14
C PHE A 184 -3.17 -10.68 9.78
N ARG A 185 -4.39 -11.04 9.37
CA ARG A 185 -5.64 -10.60 10.02
C ARG A 185 -5.84 -11.21 11.41
N GLU A 186 -5.38 -12.44 11.63
CA GLU A 186 -5.47 -13.08 12.95
C GLU A 186 -4.68 -12.30 14.01
N VAL A 187 -3.47 -11.84 13.66
CA VAL A 187 -2.59 -11.10 14.57
C VAL A 187 -2.88 -9.59 14.60
N ALA A 188 -3.46 -9.04 13.53
CA ALA A 188 -3.87 -7.65 13.41
C ALA A 188 -5.32 -7.56 12.89
N PRO A 189 -6.31 -7.88 13.74
CA PRO A 189 -7.71 -7.81 13.35
C PRO A 189 -8.16 -6.36 13.21
N GLU A 190 -9.15 -6.14 12.36
CA GLU A 190 -9.63 -4.79 12.03
C GLU A 190 -10.09 -3.99 13.25
N ARG A 191 -10.79 -4.67 14.18
CA ARG A 191 -11.25 -4.11 15.47
C ARG A 191 -10.11 -3.58 16.36
N GLU A 192 -8.88 -4.02 16.11
CA GLU A 192 -7.68 -3.63 16.86
C GLU A 192 -6.73 -2.73 16.04
N GLY A 193 -7.23 -2.17 14.93
CA GLY A 193 -6.45 -1.27 14.07
C GLY A 193 -5.90 -1.92 12.80
N GLY A 194 -6.12 -3.22 12.58
CA GLY A 194 -5.78 -3.88 11.32
C GLY A 194 -6.58 -3.36 10.12
N GLY A 195 -6.31 -3.94 8.94
CA GLY A 195 -6.95 -3.60 7.67
C GLY A 195 -5.93 -3.56 6.53
N ALA A 196 -6.32 -3.03 5.37
CA ALA A 196 -5.42 -2.86 4.22
C ALA A 196 -5.51 -1.46 3.63
N TYR A 197 -4.42 -1.04 2.99
CA TYR A 197 -4.34 0.22 2.26
C TYR A 197 -4.86 0.05 0.84
N SER A 198 -6.01 0.66 0.56
CA SER A 198 -6.78 0.48 -0.68
C SER A 198 -5.99 0.65 -1.97
N LYS A 199 -4.97 1.53 -2.01
CA LYS A 199 -4.17 1.74 -3.23
C LYS A 199 -3.15 0.64 -3.51
N GLU A 200 -2.90 -0.26 -2.57
CA GLU A 200 -1.91 -1.34 -2.67
C GLU A 200 -2.56 -2.72 -2.43
N THR A 201 -3.88 -2.80 -2.54
CA THR A 201 -4.63 -4.05 -2.37
C THR A 201 -5.09 -4.58 -3.73
N ASN A 202 -5.32 -5.88 -3.84
CA ASN A 202 -5.94 -6.45 -5.02
C ASN A 202 -7.41 -5.99 -5.13
N ARG A 203 -7.90 -5.86 -6.37
CA ARG A 203 -9.31 -5.54 -6.64
C ARG A 203 -10.28 -6.62 -6.16
N ASP A 204 -9.79 -7.85 -6.03
CA ASP A 204 -10.58 -9.01 -5.62
C ASP A 204 -10.59 -9.20 -4.09
N GLU A 205 -10.16 -8.20 -3.31
CA GLU A 205 -10.08 -8.30 -1.85
C GLU A 205 -11.43 -8.71 -1.23
N PRO A 206 -11.49 -9.82 -0.47
CA PRO A 206 -12.71 -10.21 0.21
C PRO A 206 -13.04 -9.19 1.29
N GLU A 207 -14.33 -8.97 1.53
CA GLU A 207 -14.82 -8.07 2.59
C GLU A 207 -14.18 -6.66 2.53
N TRP A 208 -13.87 -6.19 1.32
CA TRP A 208 -13.12 -4.96 1.07
C TRP A 208 -13.70 -3.72 1.77
N GLN A 209 -15.02 -3.66 1.98
CA GLN A 209 -15.66 -2.56 2.70
C GLN A 209 -15.09 -2.41 4.11
N SER A 210 -14.97 -3.54 4.81
CA SER A 210 -14.43 -3.60 6.17
C SER A 210 -12.91 -3.44 6.16
N THR A 211 -12.22 -4.22 5.33
CA THR A 211 -10.76 -4.23 5.29
C THR A 211 -10.14 -2.89 4.85
N LEU A 212 -10.76 -2.19 3.89
CA LEU A 212 -10.21 -0.95 3.32
C LEU A 212 -10.70 0.32 4.03
N TYR A 213 -11.93 0.32 4.53
CA TYR A 213 -12.56 1.52 5.07
C TYR A 213 -12.94 1.41 6.55
N ARG A 214 -12.99 0.19 7.10
CA ARG A 214 -13.58 -0.15 8.41
C ARG A 214 -15.10 0.02 8.41
N VAL A 215 -15.82 -0.89 9.07
CA VAL A 215 -17.29 -0.88 9.14
C VAL A 215 -17.80 0.47 9.66
N GLU A 216 -17.16 1.01 10.69
CA GLU A 216 -17.56 2.26 11.33
C GLU A 216 -17.46 3.49 10.40
N ASN A 217 -16.48 3.53 9.50
CA ASN A 217 -16.36 4.65 8.55
C ASN A 217 -17.12 4.39 7.26
N TYR A 218 -17.22 3.12 6.82
CA TYR A 218 -17.84 2.78 5.54
C TYR A 218 -19.28 3.29 5.46
N LYS A 219 -20.06 3.14 6.54
CA LYS A 219 -21.44 3.65 6.60
C LYS A 219 -21.51 5.15 6.33
N ARG A 220 -20.63 5.93 6.97
CA ARG A 220 -20.57 7.39 6.78
C ARG A 220 -20.06 7.77 5.38
N LEU A 221 -19.06 7.05 4.87
CA LEU A 221 -18.55 7.28 3.53
C LEU A 221 -19.63 7.00 2.48
N LEU A 222 -20.41 5.93 2.65
CA LEU A 222 -21.51 5.58 1.76
C LEU A 222 -22.61 6.65 1.78
N GLU A 223 -22.95 7.18 2.97
CA GLU A 223 -23.89 8.29 3.08
C GLU A 223 -23.40 9.54 2.33
N ILE A 224 -22.12 9.90 2.49
CA ILE A 224 -21.50 11.02 1.75
C ILE A 224 -21.53 10.76 0.24
N GLN A 225 -21.20 9.53 -0.19
CA GLN A 225 -21.21 9.16 -1.61
C GLN A 225 -22.61 9.28 -2.20
N ARG A 226 -23.63 8.74 -1.54
CA ARG A 226 -25.02 8.80 -2.00
C ARG A 226 -25.57 10.22 -2.07
N ASN A 227 -25.15 11.10 -1.16
CA ASN A 227 -25.54 12.51 -1.20
C ASN A 227 -24.78 13.30 -2.29
N GLY A 228 -23.56 12.90 -2.63
CA GLY A 228 -22.71 13.60 -3.60
C GLY A 228 -22.86 13.12 -5.05
N ASP A 229 -23.15 11.85 -5.26
CA ASP A 229 -23.29 11.19 -6.56
C ASP A 229 -24.73 10.68 -6.77
N LEU A 230 -25.69 11.61 -6.78
CA LEU A 230 -27.12 11.31 -6.88
C LEU A 230 -27.53 10.57 -8.17
N ARG A 231 -26.65 10.56 -9.18
CA ARG A 231 -26.89 9.92 -10.48
C ARG A 231 -26.09 8.64 -10.66
N GLU A 232 -25.34 8.22 -9.63
CA GLU A 232 -24.48 7.04 -9.66
C GLU A 232 -23.63 7.02 -10.93
N VAL A 233 -22.80 8.04 -11.14
CA VAL A 233 -21.95 8.15 -12.34
C VAL A 233 -20.50 7.72 -12.09
N PHE A 234 -20.07 7.65 -10.83
CA PHE A 234 -18.69 7.33 -10.48
C PHE A 234 -18.55 5.88 -10.03
N TYR A 235 -17.79 5.10 -10.80
CA TYR A 235 -17.47 3.72 -10.48
C TYR A 235 -15.96 3.47 -10.47
N ALA A 236 -15.51 2.75 -9.44
CA ALA A 236 -14.26 2.02 -9.45
C ALA A 236 -14.41 0.77 -8.58
N THR A 237 -13.77 -0.33 -8.97
CA THR A 237 -13.80 -1.57 -8.19
C THR A 237 -13.25 -1.32 -6.79
N THR A 238 -13.95 -1.83 -5.77
CA THR A 238 -13.69 -1.61 -4.32
C THR A 238 -13.75 -0.15 -3.84
N ALA A 239 -14.26 0.77 -4.65
CA ALA A 239 -14.59 2.11 -4.19
C ALA A 239 -15.88 2.11 -3.38
N VAL A 240 -16.03 3.09 -2.48
CA VAL A 240 -17.26 3.28 -1.70
C VAL A 240 -18.48 3.35 -2.64
N GLY A 241 -19.50 2.55 -2.36
CA GLY A 241 -20.74 2.47 -3.15
C GLY A 241 -20.66 1.56 -4.39
N SER A 242 -19.49 0.98 -4.69
CA SER A 242 -19.31 0.13 -5.88
C SER A 242 -20.12 -1.18 -5.85
N GLU A 243 -20.64 -1.59 -4.70
CA GLU A 243 -21.55 -2.74 -4.53
C GLU A 243 -22.93 -2.53 -5.17
N GLY A 244 -23.32 -1.29 -5.47
CA GLY A 244 -24.53 -0.98 -6.23
C GLY A 244 -24.44 -1.33 -7.72
N TRP A 245 -23.25 -1.74 -8.19
CA TRP A 245 -22.93 -1.93 -9.58
C TRP A 245 -22.69 -3.39 -9.92
N GLU A 246 -23.04 -3.79 -11.14
CA GLU A 246 -22.76 -5.11 -11.68
C GLU A 246 -21.69 -5.03 -12.77
N LEU A 247 -20.64 -5.81 -12.61
CA LEU A 247 -19.66 -6.02 -13.67
C LEU A 247 -20.16 -7.15 -14.58
N PRO A 248 -20.30 -6.92 -15.89
CA PRO A 248 -20.60 -8.00 -16.81
C PRO A 248 -19.42 -8.97 -16.82
N THR A 249 -19.69 -10.28 -16.72
CA THR A 249 -18.68 -11.33 -16.81
C THR A 249 -18.11 -11.38 -18.22
N MET A 250 -17.09 -10.57 -18.49
CA MET A 250 -16.31 -10.59 -19.73
C MET A 250 -14.91 -11.14 -19.44
N PRO A 251 -14.46 -12.20 -20.13
CA PRO A 251 -13.08 -12.66 -20.02
C PRO A 251 -12.09 -11.54 -20.40
N GLY A 252 -11.15 -11.21 -19.51
CA GLY A 252 -9.96 -10.41 -19.85
C GLY A 252 -10.05 -8.88 -19.69
N CYS A 253 -11.13 -8.32 -19.14
CA CYS A 253 -11.25 -6.86 -19.01
C CYS A 253 -10.71 -6.34 -17.65
N GLY A 254 -9.66 -5.50 -17.70
CA GLY A 254 -9.19 -4.62 -16.62
C GLY A 254 -9.75 -3.21 -16.83
N GLY A 255 -10.28 -2.59 -15.77
CA GLY A 255 -11.30 -1.53 -15.87
C GLY A 255 -10.82 -0.08 -15.85
N VAL A 256 -11.37 0.71 -16.79
CA VAL A 256 -12.17 1.94 -16.58
C VAL A 256 -13.38 1.79 -17.53
N GLY A 257 -14.59 2.18 -17.14
CA GLY A 257 -15.79 1.94 -17.95
C GLY A 257 -16.91 2.95 -17.80
N VAL A 258 -17.86 2.92 -18.75
CA VAL A 258 -19.03 3.79 -18.85
C VAL A 258 -20.27 3.07 -18.32
N ALA A 259 -21.06 3.78 -17.52
CA ALA A 259 -22.25 3.29 -16.82
C ALA A 259 -23.50 3.18 -17.73
N ILE A 260 -24.26 2.10 -17.62
CA ILE A 260 -25.62 1.96 -18.16
C ILE A 260 -26.59 1.63 -17.01
N PRO A 261 -27.56 2.50 -16.68
CA PRO A 261 -28.53 2.24 -15.62
C PRO A 261 -29.51 1.13 -16.02
N LEU A 262 -29.82 0.23 -15.09
CA LEU A 262 -30.83 -0.82 -15.21
C LEU A 262 -32.07 -0.54 -14.34
N PRO A 263 -33.24 -1.10 -14.70
CA PRO A 263 -34.40 -1.13 -13.82
C PRO A 263 -34.08 -1.82 -12.49
N GLY A 264 -34.45 -1.22 -11.37
CA GLY A 264 -34.15 -1.74 -10.02
C GLY A 264 -32.94 -1.12 -9.32
N GLY A 265 -32.35 -0.04 -9.88
CA GLY A 265 -31.30 0.74 -9.23
C GLY A 265 -29.91 0.09 -9.28
N ARG A 266 -29.69 -0.84 -10.22
CA ARG A 266 -28.37 -1.41 -10.51
C ARG A 266 -27.80 -0.79 -11.76
N VAL A 267 -26.48 -0.62 -11.82
CA VAL A 267 -25.81 0.02 -12.96
C VAL A 267 -24.70 -0.90 -13.49
N VAL A 268 -24.65 -1.09 -14.81
CA VAL A 268 -23.66 -1.94 -15.49
C VAL A 268 -22.50 -1.09 -15.99
N VAL A 269 -21.27 -1.54 -15.77
CA VAL A 269 -20.06 -0.86 -16.26
C VAL A 269 -19.57 -1.51 -17.55
N GLY A 270 -19.64 -0.79 -18.67
CA GLY A 270 -19.01 -1.19 -19.93
C GLY A 270 -17.52 -0.83 -19.94
N VAL A 271 -16.63 -1.83 -19.94
CA VAL A 271 -15.18 -1.61 -19.99
C VAL A 271 -14.74 -1.38 -21.44
N GLY A 272 -14.17 -0.21 -21.74
CA GLY A 272 -13.73 0.15 -23.09
C GLY A 272 -12.22 0.20 -23.22
N VAL A 273 -11.61 -0.87 -23.74
CA VAL A 273 -10.39 -0.79 -24.57
C VAL A 273 -10.57 -1.81 -25.70
N PRO A 274 -10.87 -1.41 -26.94
CA PRO A 274 -10.87 -2.36 -28.04
C PRO A 274 -9.45 -2.91 -28.21
N PRO A 275 -9.28 -4.20 -28.54
CA PRO A 275 -7.97 -4.71 -28.92
C PRO A 275 -7.43 -3.87 -30.08
N VAL A 276 -6.21 -3.35 -29.93
CA VAL A 276 -5.48 -2.75 -31.04
C VAL A 276 -5.12 -3.91 -31.97
N THR A 277 -5.95 -4.14 -32.99
CA THR A 277 -5.57 -4.98 -34.11
C THR A 277 -4.37 -4.32 -34.77
N PRO A 278 -3.23 -5.01 -34.97
CA PRO A 278 -2.16 -4.47 -35.79
C PRO A 278 -2.75 -4.17 -37.17
N MET A 279 -2.56 -2.95 -37.67
CA MET A 279 -2.76 -2.69 -39.10
C MET A 279 -1.83 -3.66 -39.83
N GLN A 280 -2.42 -4.64 -40.52
CA GLN A 280 -1.71 -5.37 -41.56
C GLN A 280 -1.36 -4.34 -42.63
N THR A 281 -0.06 -4.09 -42.80
CA THR A 281 0.51 -3.44 -43.97
C THR A 281 0.46 -4.38 -45.16
#